data_AF-A0A6I6DFG9-F1
#
_entry.id   AF-A0A6I6DFG9-F1
#
_cell.length_a   1.000
_cell.length_b   1.000
_cell.length_c   1.000
_cell.angle_alpha   90.00
_cell.angle_beta   90.00
_cell.angle_gamma   90.00
#
_symmetry.space_group_name_H-M   'P 1'
#
loop_
_entity.id
_entity.type
_entity.pdbx_description
1 polymer ?
#
loop_
_entity_poly.entity_id
_entity_poly.type
_entity_poly.pdbx_seq_one_letter_code
_entity_poly.pdbx_strand_id
1 'polypeptide(L)'
;MRFIRKLVYLIIAMVIIIALVSYSFSSGVFFAIDWDNPEPLYLENIKIEKVGDSLVLGYTERNIKYVELHDIPQDLINAFIAIEDNRFFQHRGVDVKGVIRAIAVNIYFKELAQGGSTITQQLARNLFLGHDQTLERKIAEVSIAKQLEQRFSKEKILEMYLNQIYFGNGNWGISQAAKNYFYKNVEDLTLGESALLAGLVQAPSIYAPNKNWTSAINRQKIVLNRMVELEFITEKEAEEAILNY
;
A
#
# COMPACT_ATOMS: atom_id res chain seq x y z
N MET A 1 17.77 28.12 12.04
CA MET A 1 17.56 27.45 13.36
C MET A 1 16.40 26.44 13.38
N ARG A 2 15.18 26.76 12.89
CA ARG A 2 14.05 25.79 12.85
C ARG A 2 14.27 24.58 11.93
N PHE A 3 14.96 24.76 10.80
CA PHE A 3 15.32 23.70 9.85
C PHE A 3 16.31 22.68 10.45
N ILE A 4 17.39 23.18 11.06
CA ILE A 4 18.40 22.36 11.73
C ILE A 4 17.76 21.54 12.85
N ARG A 5 16.85 22.14 13.64
CA ARG A 5 16.10 21.41 14.66
C ARG A 5 15.26 20.26 14.08
N LYS A 6 14.52 20.49 12.99
CA LYS A 6 13.72 19.44 12.33
C LYS A 6 14.57 18.34 11.72
N LEU A 7 15.69 18.69 11.08
CA LEU A 7 16.65 17.73 10.53
C LEU A 7 17.27 16.87 11.65
N VAL A 8 17.61 17.49 12.78
CA VAL A 8 18.09 16.81 13.98
C VAL A 8 17.01 15.86 14.51
N TYR A 9 15.74 16.28 14.61
CA TYR A 9 14.65 15.37 15.02
C TYR A 9 14.43 14.19 14.07
N LEU A 10 14.64 14.38 12.77
CA LEU A 10 14.45 13.35 11.75
C LEU A 10 15.62 12.35 11.74
N ILE A 11 16.85 12.82 11.90
CA ILE A 11 18.05 11.98 12.09
C ILE A 11 17.94 11.22 13.41
N ILE A 12 17.49 11.87 14.48
CA ILE A 12 17.22 11.23 15.77
C ILE A 12 16.15 10.15 15.60
N ALA A 13 15.04 10.43 14.90
CA ALA A 13 14.01 9.43 14.63
C ALA A 13 14.56 8.23 13.84
N MET A 14 15.44 8.46 12.87
CA MET A 14 16.05 7.39 12.06
C MET A 14 17.05 6.56 12.87
N VAL A 15 17.89 7.20 13.67
CA VAL A 15 18.81 6.54 14.60
C VAL A 15 18.03 5.73 15.64
N ILE A 16 16.91 6.27 16.13
CA ILE A 16 15.99 5.56 17.03
C ILE A 16 15.38 4.36 16.32
N ILE A 17 14.90 4.48 15.07
CA ILE A 17 14.37 3.33 14.32
C ILE A 17 15.45 2.26 14.13
N ILE A 18 16.68 2.63 13.76
CA ILE A 18 17.79 1.68 13.58
C ILE A 18 18.16 1.02 14.93
N ALA A 19 18.24 1.80 16.00
CA ALA A 19 18.53 1.30 17.34
C ALA A 19 17.42 0.38 17.86
N LEU A 20 16.16 0.66 17.53
CA LEU A 20 15.03 -0.15 17.94
C LEU A 20 14.88 -1.43 17.11
N VAL A 21 15.15 -1.38 15.80
CA VAL A 21 15.26 -2.59 14.96
C VAL A 21 16.38 -3.49 15.49
N SER A 22 17.51 -2.89 15.88
CA SER A 22 18.61 -3.61 16.52
C SER A 22 18.21 -4.15 17.90
N TYR A 23 17.47 -3.38 18.70
CA TYR A 23 16.99 -3.77 20.02
C TYR A 23 15.97 -4.91 19.95
N SER A 24 15.00 -4.87 19.04
CA SER A 24 14.03 -5.96 18.80
C SER A 24 14.72 -7.25 18.36
N PHE A 25 15.79 -7.14 17.56
CA PHE A 25 16.64 -8.28 17.23
C PHE A 25 17.34 -8.88 18.46
N SER A 26 17.77 -8.02 19.41
CA SER A 26 18.46 -8.45 20.64
C SER A 26 17.54 -8.85 21.80
N SER A 27 16.30 -8.36 21.86
CA SER A 27 15.37 -8.56 22.98
C SER A 27 14.46 -9.78 22.81
N GLY A 28 14.50 -10.44 21.65
CA GLY A 28 13.67 -11.63 21.39
C GLY A 28 12.18 -11.34 21.31
N VAL A 29 11.77 -10.08 21.12
CA VAL A 29 10.38 -9.73 20.79
C VAL A 29 10.13 -10.14 19.34
N PHE A 30 9.81 -11.42 19.15
CA PHE A 30 9.42 -11.96 17.86
C PHE A 30 7.94 -11.71 17.66
N PHE A 31 7.59 -10.74 16.83
CA PHE A 31 6.27 -10.65 16.20
C PHE A 31 6.11 -11.79 15.17
N ALA A 32 6.23 -13.03 15.63
CA ALA A 32 6.16 -14.21 14.78
C ALA A 32 4.70 -14.46 14.40
N ILE A 33 4.47 -14.77 13.13
CA ILE A 33 3.16 -15.24 12.68
C ILE A 33 3.09 -16.75 12.89
N ASP A 34 2.06 -17.20 13.60
CA ASP A 34 1.62 -18.59 13.51
C ASP A 34 0.96 -18.79 12.14
N TRP A 35 1.66 -19.48 11.23
CA TRP A 35 1.16 -19.71 9.88
C TRP A 35 0.07 -20.79 9.81
N ASP A 36 -0.02 -21.64 10.83
CA ASP A 36 -1.05 -22.66 10.92
C ASP A 36 -2.37 -22.01 11.33
N ASN A 37 -2.33 -21.12 12.33
CA ASN A 37 -3.46 -20.31 12.79
C ASN A 37 -3.12 -18.80 12.84
N PRO A 38 -3.10 -18.10 11.69
CA PRO A 38 -2.75 -16.68 11.68
C PRO A 38 -3.88 -15.84 12.28
N GLU A 39 -3.56 -15.07 13.31
CA GLU A 39 -4.49 -14.15 13.96
C GLU A 39 -3.96 -12.71 13.91
N PRO A 40 -4.84 -11.71 13.76
CA PRO A 40 -4.41 -10.33 13.85
C PRO A 40 -4.03 -9.98 15.29
N LEU A 41 -2.89 -9.30 15.45
CA LEU A 41 -2.32 -8.95 16.76
C LEU A 41 -3.08 -7.83 17.48
N TYR A 42 -3.68 -6.90 16.73
CA TYR A 42 -4.33 -5.70 17.30
C TYR A 42 -5.75 -5.44 16.75
N LEU A 43 -6.35 -6.40 16.05
CA LEU A 43 -7.68 -6.24 15.46
C LEU A 43 -8.67 -7.19 16.13
N GLU A 44 -9.37 -6.67 17.14
CA GLU A 44 -10.41 -7.43 17.81
C GLU A 44 -11.63 -7.63 16.89
N ASN A 45 -12.23 -8.82 16.93
CA ASN A 45 -13.47 -9.19 16.24
C ASN A 45 -13.41 -9.31 14.70
N ILE A 46 -12.23 -9.28 14.08
CA ILE A 46 -12.05 -9.61 12.67
C ILE A 46 -11.00 -10.71 12.58
N LYS A 47 -11.25 -11.75 11.78
CA LYS A 47 -10.35 -12.89 11.63
C LYS A 47 -9.58 -12.84 10.32
N ILE A 48 -8.41 -13.48 10.28
CA ILE A 48 -7.72 -13.77 9.03
C ILE A 48 -8.21 -15.12 8.54
N GLU A 49 -8.73 -15.15 7.32
CA GLU A 49 -9.24 -16.35 6.65
C GLU A 49 -8.28 -16.77 5.54
N LYS A 50 -8.16 -18.08 5.32
CA LYS A 50 -7.37 -18.65 4.22
C LYS A 50 -8.26 -18.79 2.98
N VAL A 51 -7.84 -18.19 1.87
CA VAL A 51 -8.50 -18.31 0.55
C VAL A 51 -7.48 -18.96 -0.39
N GLY A 52 -7.58 -20.28 -0.55
CA GLY A 52 -6.49 -21.08 -1.11
C GLY A 52 -5.22 -20.89 -0.27
N ASP A 53 -4.12 -20.50 -0.91
CA ASP A 53 -2.85 -20.18 -0.24
C ASP A 53 -2.75 -18.72 0.24
N SER A 54 -3.78 -17.88 0.00
CA SER A 54 -3.80 -16.48 0.41
C SER A 54 -4.35 -16.28 1.81
N LEU A 55 -3.92 -15.19 2.46
CA LEU A 55 -4.50 -14.69 3.70
C LEU A 55 -5.35 -13.46 3.41
N VAL A 56 -6.56 -13.42 3.95
CA VAL A 56 -7.47 -12.29 3.81
C VAL A 56 -8.07 -11.92 5.16
N LEU A 57 -7.94 -10.66 5.56
CA LEU A 57 -8.54 -10.17 6.81
C LEU A 57 -10.01 -9.82 6.60
N GLY A 58 -10.89 -10.49 7.33
CA GLY A 58 -12.34 -10.27 7.35
C GLY A 58 -12.99 -10.59 6.02
N TYR A 59 -12.64 -11.73 5.42
CA TYR A 59 -13.10 -12.10 4.08
C TYR A 59 -14.63 -12.14 4.02
N THR A 60 -15.24 -12.79 5.01
CA THR A 60 -16.70 -12.87 5.12
C THR A 60 -17.30 -11.54 5.60
N GLU A 61 -16.78 -10.96 6.67
CA GLU A 61 -17.36 -9.75 7.30
C GLU A 61 -17.28 -8.51 6.40
N ARG A 62 -16.26 -8.42 5.55
CA ARG A 62 -16.06 -7.31 4.60
C ARG A 62 -16.60 -7.62 3.20
N ASN A 63 -17.20 -8.81 3.02
CA ASN A 63 -17.73 -9.25 1.73
C ASN A 63 -16.69 -9.13 0.60
N ILE A 64 -15.46 -9.59 0.87
CA ILE A 64 -14.37 -9.54 -0.10
C ILE A 64 -14.63 -10.60 -1.17
N LYS A 65 -14.68 -10.18 -2.44
CA LYS A 65 -14.65 -11.10 -3.58
C LYS A 65 -13.22 -11.22 -4.07
N TYR A 66 -12.60 -12.36 -3.81
CA TYR A 66 -11.21 -12.60 -4.17
C TYR A 66 -11.04 -12.72 -5.69
N VAL A 67 -9.99 -12.08 -6.22
CA VAL A 67 -9.62 -12.07 -7.64
C VAL A 67 -8.16 -12.46 -7.74
N GLU A 68 -7.85 -13.45 -8.58
CA GLU A 68 -6.46 -13.86 -8.79
C GLU A 68 -5.70 -12.79 -9.58
N LEU A 69 -4.39 -12.68 -9.35
CA LEU A 69 -3.59 -11.61 -9.95
C LEU A 69 -3.64 -11.63 -11.49
N HIS A 70 -3.79 -12.83 -12.09
CA HIS A 70 -3.83 -12.99 -13.53
C HIS A 70 -5.12 -12.44 -14.18
N ASP A 71 -6.18 -12.24 -13.40
CA ASP A 71 -7.43 -11.60 -13.84
C ASP A 71 -7.39 -10.07 -13.65
N ILE A 72 -6.34 -9.55 -13.01
CA ILE A 72 -6.19 -8.11 -12.76
C ILE A 72 -5.46 -7.47 -13.95
N PRO A 73 -6.00 -6.38 -14.55
CA PRO A 73 -5.35 -5.70 -15.65
C PRO A 73 -3.92 -5.24 -15.32
N GLN A 74 -3.02 -5.37 -16.29
CA GLN A 74 -1.62 -4.97 -16.11
C GLN A 74 -1.49 -3.46 -15.78
N ASP A 75 -2.36 -2.62 -16.35
CA ASP A 75 -2.39 -1.19 -16.06
C ASP A 75 -2.67 -0.91 -14.59
N LEU A 76 -3.52 -1.71 -13.95
CA LEU A 76 -3.85 -1.62 -12.54
C LEU A 76 -2.66 -2.02 -11.68
N ILE A 77 -2.04 -3.15 -11.99
CA ILE A 77 -0.81 -3.62 -11.33
C ILE A 77 0.27 -2.54 -11.42
N ASN A 78 0.49 -1.99 -12.61
CA ASN A 78 1.49 -0.96 -12.87
C ASN A 78 1.17 0.35 -12.15
N ALA A 79 -0.09 0.78 -12.11
CA ALA A 79 -0.51 1.99 -11.40
C ALA A 79 -0.19 1.91 -9.90
N PHE A 80 -0.51 0.78 -9.27
CA PHE A 80 -0.21 0.54 -7.86
C PHE A 80 1.29 0.47 -7.58
N ILE A 81 2.04 -0.26 -8.39
CA ILE A 81 3.51 -0.29 -8.28
C ILE A 81 4.08 1.12 -8.46
N ALA A 82 3.63 1.87 -9.47
CA ALA A 82 4.16 3.19 -9.77
C ALA A 82 4.03 4.16 -8.58
N ILE A 83 2.86 4.20 -7.95
CA ILE A 83 2.53 5.18 -6.92
C ILE A 83 2.87 4.73 -5.49
N GLU A 84 2.68 3.45 -5.16
CA GLU A 84 2.88 2.95 -3.78
C GLU A 84 4.29 2.40 -3.58
N ASP A 85 4.86 1.70 -4.56
CA ASP A 85 6.11 0.96 -4.38
C ASP A 85 6.83 0.66 -5.71
N ASN A 86 7.46 1.68 -6.29
CA ASN A 86 8.00 1.60 -7.66
C ASN A 86 9.16 0.62 -7.85
N ARG A 87 9.62 -0.01 -6.77
CA ARG A 87 10.66 -1.04 -6.79
C ARG A 87 10.20 -2.30 -6.08
N PHE A 88 8.89 -2.52 -6.03
CA PHE A 88 8.26 -3.63 -5.35
C PHE A 88 8.98 -4.97 -5.61
N PHE A 89 9.30 -5.27 -6.87
CA PHE A 89 9.98 -6.51 -7.27
C PHE A 89 11.50 -6.55 -6.94
N GLN A 90 12.10 -5.45 -6.50
CA GLN A 90 13.56 -5.34 -6.30
C GLN A 90 13.98 -5.43 -4.83
N HIS A 91 13.06 -5.34 -3.87
CA HIS A 91 13.35 -5.45 -2.44
C HIS A 91 12.65 -6.66 -1.79
N ARG A 92 12.94 -6.94 -0.52
CA ARG A 92 12.32 -8.04 0.26
C ARG A 92 11.66 -7.49 1.51
N GLY A 93 10.50 -6.86 1.35
CA GLY A 93 9.70 -6.31 2.44
C GLY A 93 9.96 -4.84 2.75
N VAL A 94 11.21 -4.39 2.83
CA VAL A 94 11.54 -2.98 3.09
C VAL A 94 12.40 -2.42 1.97
N ASP A 95 12.00 -1.28 1.41
CA ASP A 95 12.81 -0.53 0.46
C ASP A 95 13.71 0.49 1.17
N VAL A 96 14.92 0.08 1.52
CA VAL A 96 15.91 0.97 2.16
C VAL A 96 16.27 2.17 1.27
N LYS A 97 16.51 1.97 -0.04
CA LYS A 97 16.87 3.13 -0.90
C LYS A 97 15.64 4.00 -1.21
N GLY A 98 14.44 3.44 -1.24
CA GLY A 98 13.17 4.16 -1.34
C GLY A 98 12.92 5.04 -0.12
N VAL A 99 13.17 4.52 1.10
CA VAL A 99 13.13 5.30 2.34
C VAL A 99 14.11 6.47 2.30
N ILE A 100 15.38 6.23 1.93
CA ILE A 100 16.40 7.29 1.83
C ILE A 100 15.98 8.36 0.80
N ARG A 101 15.47 7.93 -0.36
CA ARG A 101 14.98 8.83 -1.42
C ARG A 101 13.80 9.67 -0.93
N ALA A 102 12.80 9.06 -0.31
CA ALA A 102 11.63 9.74 0.22
C ALA A 102 12.01 10.78 1.27
N ILE A 103 12.97 10.47 2.14
CA ILE A 103 13.53 11.43 3.10
C ILE A 103 14.18 12.62 2.38
N ALA A 104 15.02 12.38 1.37
CA ALA A 104 15.70 13.44 0.62
C ALA A 104 14.70 14.36 -0.10
N VAL A 105 13.69 13.78 -0.76
CA VAL A 105 12.62 14.51 -1.46
C VAL A 105 11.80 15.35 -0.47
N ASN A 106 11.36 14.76 0.65
CA ASN A 106 10.56 15.49 1.64
C ASN A 106 11.35 16.64 2.30
N ILE A 107 12.67 16.51 2.45
CA ILE A 107 13.55 17.60 2.91
C ILE A 107 13.64 18.70 1.86
N TYR A 108 13.83 18.34 0.59
CA TYR A 108 14.02 19.28 -0.51
C TYR A 108 12.75 20.11 -0.79
N PHE A 109 11.60 19.45 -0.92
CA PHE A 109 10.32 20.10 -1.22
C PHE A 109 9.59 20.65 0.01
N LYS A 110 10.09 20.39 1.23
CA LYS A 110 9.52 20.85 2.50
C LYS A 110 8.08 20.38 2.76
N GLU A 111 7.66 19.31 2.09
CA GLU A 111 6.33 18.69 2.24
C GLU A 111 6.47 17.17 2.41
N LEU A 112 5.50 16.53 3.06
CA LEU A 112 5.40 15.06 3.13
C LEU A 112 4.86 14.53 1.79
N ALA A 113 5.66 14.67 0.74
CA ALA A 113 5.27 14.36 -0.63
C ALA A 113 5.34 12.85 -0.95
N GLN A 114 6.27 12.12 -0.33
CA GLN A 114 6.45 10.67 -0.54
C GLN A 114 6.39 9.87 0.77
N GLY A 115 5.60 8.80 0.76
CA GLY A 115 5.61 7.77 1.78
C GLY A 115 6.78 6.81 1.59
N GLY A 116 7.37 6.34 2.69
CA GLY A 116 8.47 5.37 2.67
C GLY A 116 8.04 3.91 2.92
N SER A 117 6.74 3.61 2.92
CA SER A 117 6.25 2.25 3.23
C SER A 117 5.98 1.47 1.95
N THR A 118 6.48 0.24 1.87
CA THR A 118 6.29 -0.69 0.75
C THR A 118 4.91 -1.31 0.72
N ILE A 119 4.50 -1.90 -0.40
CA ILE A 119 3.25 -2.66 -0.51
C ILE A 119 3.21 -3.78 0.53
N THR A 120 4.32 -4.50 0.75
CA THR A 120 4.40 -5.57 1.76
C THR A 120 4.21 -5.05 3.18
N GLN A 121 4.77 -3.88 3.51
CA GLN A 121 4.57 -3.23 4.80
C GLN A 121 3.11 -2.81 5.01
N GLN A 122 2.48 -2.29 3.96
CA GLN A 122 1.06 -1.96 4.02
C GLN A 122 0.20 -3.22 4.16
N LEU A 123 0.54 -4.31 3.47
CA LEU A 123 -0.13 -5.60 3.63
C LEU A 123 -0.01 -6.13 5.06
N ALA A 124 1.20 -6.12 5.63
CA ALA A 124 1.45 -6.50 7.01
C ALA A 124 0.58 -5.71 8.00
N ARG A 125 0.52 -4.38 7.82
CA ARG A 125 -0.33 -3.50 8.62
C ARG A 125 -1.80 -3.88 8.51
N ASN A 126 -2.28 -4.06 7.28
CA ASN A 126 -3.69 -4.32 7.00
C ASN A 126 -4.15 -5.69 7.48
N LEU A 127 -3.29 -6.71 7.42
CA LEU A 127 -3.61 -8.06 7.91
C LEU A 127 -3.55 -8.15 9.43
N PHE A 128 -2.46 -7.68 10.05
CA PHE A 128 -2.13 -8.10 11.41
C PHE A 128 -2.21 -6.99 12.45
N LEU A 129 -2.05 -5.71 12.10
CA LEU A 129 -1.67 -4.70 13.09
C LEU A 129 -2.64 -3.53 13.26
N GLY A 130 -3.59 -3.33 12.36
CA GLY A 130 -4.46 -2.16 12.42
C GLY A 130 -3.75 -0.82 12.24
N HIS A 131 -4.40 0.27 12.65
CA HIS A 131 -4.01 1.64 12.27
C HIS A 131 -3.32 2.47 13.37
N ASP A 132 -3.05 1.89 14.55
CA ASP A 132 -2.49 2.61 15.70
C ASP A 132 -1.10 3.18 15.42
N GLN A 133 -0.88 4.48 15.60
CA GLN A 133 0.39 5.11 15.17
C GLN A 133 1.50 4.99 16.24
N THR A 134 1.78 3.78 16.73
CA THR A 134 2.87 3.54 17.67
C THR A 134 4.15 3.07 16.97
N LEU A 135 5.29 3.35 17.61
CA LEU A 135 6.59 2.92 17.13
C LEU A 135 6.75 1.39 17.19
N GLU A 136 6.20 0.77 18.23
CA GLU A 136 6.12 -0.69 18.37
C GLU A 136 5.39 -1.32 17.18
N ARG A 137 4.22 -0.79 16.80
CA ARG A 137 3.48 -1.26 15.62
C ARG A 137 4.32 -1.12 14.34
N LYS A 138 5.08 -0.03 14.18
CA LYS A 138 5.92 0.14 12.98
C LYS A 138 7.05 -0.89 12.92
N ILE A 139 7.61 -1.30 14.06
CA ILE A 139 8.61 -2.38 14.14
C ILE A 139 7.95 -3.72 13.82
N ALA A 140 6.77 -3.99 14.37
CA ALA A 140 5.98 -5.18 14.04
C ALA A 140 5.68 -5.24 12.52
N GLU A 141 5.32 -4.11 11.90
CA GLU A 141 5.04 -4.00 10.46
C GLU A 141 6.26 -4.43 9.62
N VAL A 142 7.46 -3.98 9.98
CA VAL A 142 8.71 -4.37 9.32
C VAL A 142 9.01 -5.85 9.52
N SER A 143 8.85 -6.36 10.75
CA SER A 143 9.10 -7.78 11.08
C SER A 143 8.16 -8.71 10.30
N ILE A 144 6.88 -8.39 10.28
CA ILE A 144 5.85 -9.17 9.57
C ILE A 144 6.02 -9.07 8.06
N ALA A 145 6.33 -7.90 7.52
CA ALA A 145 6.61 -7.75 6.09
C ALA A 145 7.75 -8.66 5.63
N LYS A 146 8.80 -8.81 6.45
CA LYS A 146 9.91 -9.73 6.15
C LYS A 146 9.46 -11.20 6.16
N GLN A 147 8.60 -11.59 7.12
CA GLN A 147 8.06 -12.95 7.20
C GLN A 147 7.14 -13.27 6.01
N LEU A 148 6.29 -12.32 5.58
CA LEU A 148 5.48 -12.44 4.37
C LEU A 148 6.35 -12.69 3.13
N GLU A 149 7.45 -11.95 2.98
CA GLU A 149 8.40 -12.08 1.85
C GLU A 149 9.24 -13.35 1.87
N GLN A 150 9.36 -14.01 3.03
CA GLN A 150 9.97 -15.32 3.13
C GLN A 150 8.99 -16.44 2.77
N ARG A 151 7.69 -16.21 2.99
CA ARG A 151 6.65 -17.23 2.83
C ARG A 151 5.97 -17.20 1.47
N PHE A 152 5.80 -16.02 0.88
CA PHE A 152 5.01 -15.78 -0.33
C PHE A 152 5.85 -15.12 -1.42
N SER A 153 5.49 -15.39 -2.68
CA SER A 153 6.07 -14.69 -3.83
C SER A 153 5.58 -13.24 -3.90
N LYS A 154 6.25 -12.41 -4.70
CA LYS A 154 5.87 -11.01 -4.90
C LYS A 154 4.49 -10.87 -5.51
N GLU A 155 4.18 -11.73 -6.47
CA GLU A 155 2.88 -11.82 -7.13
C GLU A 155 1.79 -12.11 -6.09
N LYS A 156 2.03 -13.09 -5.20
CA LYS A 156 1.06 -13.45 -4.16
C LYS A 156 0.87 -12.35 -3.12
N ILE A 157 1.93 -11.64 -2.76
CA ILE A 157 1.86 -10.47 -1.87
C ILE A 157 1.02 -9.35 -2.51
N LEU A 158 1.26 -9.06 -3.79
CA LEU A 158 0.50 -8.04 -4.52
C LEU A 158 -0.97 -8.44 -4.66
N GLU A 159 -1.25 -9.70 -4.98
CA GLU A 159 -2.60 -10.26 -5.04
C GLU A 159 -3.35 -10.10 -3.72
N MET A 160 -2.76 -10.53 -2.60
CA MET A 160 -3.35 -10.35 -1.27
C MET A 160 -3.59 -8.88 -0.95
N TYR A 161 -2.64 -8.00 -1.30
CA TYR A 161 -2.76 -6.57 -1.07
C TYR A 161 -3.95 -5.95 -1.82
N LEU A 162 -4.06 -6.18 -3.13
CA LEU A 162 -5.13 -5.63 -3.97
C LEU A 162 -6.52 -6.13 -3.57
N ASN A 163 -6.61 -7.37 -3.09
CA ASN A 163 -7.88 -7.98 -2.71
C ASN A 163 -8.47 -7.48 -1.39
N GLN A 164 -7.72 -6.76 -0.57
CA GLN A 164 -8.22 -6.34 0.74
C GLN A 164 -7.86 -4.91 1.12
N ILE A 165 -7.19 -4.16 0.25
CA ILE A 165 -6.96 -2.76 0.53
C ILE A 165 -8.28 -1.99 0.53
N TYR A 166 -8.35 -0.97 1.40
CA TYR A 166 -9.54 -0.14 1.53
C TYR A 166 -9.52 1.01 0.53
N PHE A 167 -10.54 1.07 -0.33
CA PHE A 167 -10.70 2.10 -1.35
C PHE A 167 -11.64 3.24 -0.94
N GLY A 168 -12.19 3.20 0.29
CA GLY A 168 -13.13 4.20 0.79
C GLY A 168 -14.59 3.77 0.63
N ASN A 169 -15.50 4.40 1.38
CA ASN A 169 -16.95 4.11 1.40
C ASN A 169 -17.33 2.63 1.56
N GLY A 170 -16.61 1.89 2.41
CA GLY A 170 -16.89 0.47 2.62
C GLY A 170 -16.33 -0.45 1.53
N ASN A 171 -15.67 0.07 0.49
CA ASN A 171 -15.08 -0.74 -0.57
C ASN A 171 -13.78 -1.41 -0.08
N TRP A 172 -13.88 -2.69 0.28
CA TRP A 172 -12.74 -3.53 0.61
C TRP A 172 -12.38 -4.43 -0.58
N GLY A 173 -11.15 -4.28 -1.07
CA GLY A 173 -10.65 -5.03 -2.21
C GLY A 173 -11.04 -4.46 -3.56
N ILE A 174 -10.22 -4.78 -4.56
CA ILE A 174 -10.33 -4.18 -5.90
C ILE A 174 -11.63 -4.55 -6.61
N SER A 175 -12.15 -5.77 -6.40
CA SER A 175 -13.42 -6.21 -7.00
C SER A 175 -14.59 -5.35 -6.57
N GLN A 176 -14.67 -5.03 -5.28
CA GLN A 176 -15.76 -4.21 -4.74
C GLN A 176 -15.61 -2.75 -5.19
N ALA A 177 -14.38 -2.24 -5.25
CA ALA A 177 -14.10 -0.90 -5.75
C ALA A 177 -14.45 -0.74 -7.24
N ALA A 178 -14.07 -1.69 -8.10
CA ALA A 178 -14.40 -1.70 -9.52
C ALA A 178 -15.92 -1.64 -9.74
N LYS A 179 -16.65 -2.50 -9.03
CA LYS A 179 -18.11 -2.58 -9.12
C LYS A 179 -18.79 -1.32 -8.61
N ASN A 180 -18.37 -0.79 -7.47
CA ASN A 180 -19.09 0.30 -6.82
C ASN A 180 -18.73 1.68 -7.38
N TYR A 181 -17.52 1.88 -7.89
CA TYR A 181 -17.14 3.16 -8.51
C TYR A 181 -17.42 3.21 -10.02
N PHE A 182 -17.32 2.08 -10.74
CA PHE A 182 -17.40 2.06 -12.20
C PHE A 182 -18.43 1.11 -12.77
N TYR A 183 -19.13 0.32 -11.95
CA TYR A 183 -20.09 -0.71 -12.40
C TYR A 183 -19.46 -1.74 -13.35
N LYS A 184 -18.18 -2.09 -13.12
CA LYS A 184 -17.38 -3.00 -13.94
C LYS A 184 -16.86 -4.20 -13.16
N ASN A 185 -16.50 -5.26 -13.87
CA ASN A 185 -15.60 -6.28 -13.32
C ASN A 185 -14.16 -5.74 -13.30
N VAL A 186 -13.25 -6.47 -12.65
CA VAL A 186 -11.88 -5.99 -12.45
C VAL A 186 -11.10 -6.00 -13.77
N GLU A 187 -11.28 -7.06 -14.53
CA GLU A 187 -10.72 -7.30 -15.86
C GLU A 187 -11.11 -6.23 -16.89
N ASP A 188 -12.23 -5.53 -16.67
CA ASP A 188 -12.78 -4.51 -17.57
C ASP A 188 -12.30 -3.08 -17.24
N LEU A 189 -11.44 -2.92 -16.22
CA LEU A 189 -10.94 -1.62 -15.81
C LEU A 189 -9.97 -1.04 -16.84
N THR A 190 -10.23 0.20 -17.25
CA THR A 190 -9.36 0.96 -18.14
C THR A 190 -8.13 1.49 -17.40
N LEU A 191 -7.12 1.97 -18.14
CA LEU A 191 -5.96 2.68 -17.60
C LEU A 191 -6.37 3.84 -16.67
N GLY A 192 -7.36 4.64 -17.10
CA GLY A 192 -7.84 5.78 -16.32
C GLY A 192 -8.45 5.36 -14.98
N GLU A 193 -9.35 4.38 -15.00
CA GLU A 193 -9.98 3.84 -13.78
C GLU A 193 -8.97 3.17 -12.86
N SER A 194 -8.02 2.43 -13.43
CA SER A 194 -6.90 1.81 -12.74
C SER A 194 -6.05 2.85 -11.99
N ALA A 195 -5.65 3.93 -12.67
CA ALA A 195 -4.90 5.02 -12.09
C ALA A 195 -5.68 5.76 -10.99
N LEU A 196 -7.01 5.91 -11.17
CA LEU A 196 -7.86 6.54 -10.17
C LEU A 196 -7.88 5.69 -8.89
N LEU A 197 -8.12 4.38 -9.00
CA LEU A 197 -8.18 3.46 -7.86
C LEU A 197 -6.87 3.39 -7.09
N ALA A 198 -5.74 3.30 -7.79
CA ALA A 198 -4.41 3.35 -7.17
C ALA A 198 -4.20 4.68 -6.41
N GLY A 199 -4.73 5.79 -6.94
CA GLY A 199 -4.67 7.09 -6.30
C GLY A 199 -5.42 7.20 -4.97
N LEU A 200 -6.51 6.43 -4.80
CA LEU A 200 -7.39 6.52 -3.63
C LEU A 200 -6.71 6.07 -2.34
N VAL A 201 -5.85 5.06 -2.44
CA VAL A 201 -5.28 4.30 -1.32
C VAL A 201 -4.56 5.17 -0.30
N GLN A 202 -3.90 6.24 -0.74
CA GLN A 202 -3.16 7.14 0.15
C GLN A 202 -4.08 7.79 1.20
N ALA A 203 -5.29 8.18 0.81
CA ALA A 203 -6.27 8.79 1.71
C ALA A 203 -7.69 8.52 1.20
N PRO A 204 -8.22 7.30 1.38
CA PRO A 204 -9.48 6.88 0.75
C PRO A 204 -10.66 7.75 1.18
N SER A 205 -10.66 8.22 2.43
CA SER A 205 -11.69 9.11 2.96
C SER A 205 -11.71 10.51 2.33
N ILE A 206 -10.59 10.95 1.74
CA ILE A 206 -10.43 12.27 1.11
C ILE A 206 -10.66 12.17 -0.40
N TYR A 207 -10.07 11.15 -1.04
CA TYR A 207 -10.02 11.04 -2.49
C TYR A 207 -11.16 10.23 -3.10
N ALA A 208 -12.03 9.60 -2.29
CA ALA A 208 -13.16 8.86 -2.82
C ALA A 208 -13.98 9.70 -3.85
N PRO A 209 -14.20 9.22 -5.08
CA PRO A 209 -14.82 9.99 -6.17
C PRO A 209 -16.18 10.60 -5.85
N ASN A 210 -17.00 9.88 -5.09
CA ASN A 210 -18.32 10.32 -4.65
C ASN A 210 -18.29 11.43 -3.58
N LYS A 211 -17.13 11.71 -2.97
CA LYS A 211 -16.95 12.78 -1.99
C LYS A 211 -16.34 14.03 -2.62
N ASN A 212 -15.27 13.85 -3.40
CA ASN A 212 -14.58 14.96 -4.04
C ASN A 212 -13.93 14.50 -5.36
N TRP A 213 -14.70 14.62 -6.44
CA TRP A 213 -14.28 14.28 -7.79
C TRP A 213 -13.01 15.02 -8.22
N THR A 214 -12.95 16.34 -7.99
CA THR A 214 -11.79 17.16 -8.36
C THR A 214 -10.51 16.67 -7.68
N SER A 215 -10.57 16.33 -6.39
CA SER A 215 -9.41 15.77 -5.68
C SER A 215 -9.04 14.37 -6.17
N ALA A 216 -10.03 13.53 -6.50
CA ALA A 216 -9.81 12.21 -7.08
C ALA A 216 -9.06 12.31 -8.42
N ILE A 217 -9.48 13.20 -9.32
CA ILE A 217 -8.86 13.42 -10.63
C ILE A 217 -7.46 14.03 -10.51
N ASN A 218 -7.26 14.99 -9.60
CA ASN A 218 -5.91 15.51 -9.36
C ASN A 218 -4.97 14.41 -8.87
N ARG A 219 -5.47 13.48 -8.04
CA ARG A 219 -4.69 12.34 -7.59
C ARG A 219 -4.45 11.32 -8.70
N GLN A 220 -5.44 11.05 -9.54
CA GLN A 220 -5.31 10.22 -10.74
C GLN A 220 -4.19 10.73 -11.66
N LYS A 221 -4.16 12.04 -11.94
CA LYS A 221 -3.11 12.66 -12.76
C LYS A 221 -1.71 12.44 -12.18
N ILE A 222 -1.55 12.48 -10.85
CA ILE A 222 -0.28 12.16 -10.20
C ILE A 222 0.13 10.71 -10.47
N VAL A 223 -0.82 9.77 -10.40
CA VAL A 223 -0.55 8.35 -10.72
C VAL A 223 -0.15 8.18 -12.18
N LEU A 224 -0.91 8.76 -13.12
CA LEU A 224 -0.62 8.69 -14.55
C LEU A 224 0.76 9.28 -14.89
N ASN A 225 1.08 10.47 -14.36
CA ASN A 225 2.40 11.08 -14.53
C ASN A 225 3.50 10.17 -13.97
N ARG A 226 3.24 9.52 -12.83
CA ARG A 226 4.21 8.59 -12.24
C ARG A 226 4.40 7.33 -13.08
N MET A 227 3.35 6.85 -13.75
CA MET A 227 3.44 5.73 -14.70
C MET A 227 4.24 6.12 -15.95
N VAL A 228 4.10 7.36 -16.44
CA VAL A 228 4.93 7.91 -17.54
C VAL A 228 6.40 8.00 -17.12
N GLU A 229 6.69 8.56 -15.94
CA GLU A 229 8.06 8.67 -15.41
C GLU A 229 8.78 7.31 -15.26
N LEU A 230 8.01 6.23 -15.12
CA LEU A 230 8.50 4.85 -15.00
C LEU A 230 8.35 4.06 -16.30
N GLU A 231 7.99 4.73 -17.40
CA GLU A 231 7.88 4.16 -18.74
C GLU A 231 6.85 3.02 -18.86
N PHE A 232 5.84 2.99 -17.98
CA PHE A 232 4.73 2.04 -18.09
C PHE A 232 3.73 2.43 -19.18
N ILE A 233 3.59 3.72 -19.45
CA ILE A 233 2.71 4.31 -20.47
C ILE A 233 3.39 5.54 -21.09
N THR A 234 2.90 5.98 -22.24
CA THR A 234 3.31 7.22 -22.90
C THR A 234 2.57 8.44 -22.34
N GLU A 235 3.13 9.64 -22.56
CA GLU A 235 2.45 10.91 -22.22
C GLU A 235 1.08 11.02 -22.88
N LYS A 236 0.95 10.56 -24.13
CA LYS A 236 -0.31 10.57 -24.86
C LYS A 236 -1.36 9.66 -24.22
N GLU A 237 -1.00 8.43 -23.86
CA GLU A 237 -1.90 7.51 -23.16
C GLU A 237 -2.33 8.07 -21.81
N ALA A 238 -1.41 8.73 -21.08
CA ALA A 238 -1.73 9.40 -19.83
C ALA A 238 -2.76 10.53 -20.01
N GLU A 239 -2.59 11.39 -21.03
CA GLU A 239 -3.55 12.46 -21.34
C GLU A 239 -4.94 11.91 -21.72
N GLU A 240 -4.98 10.88 -22.56
CA GLU A 240 -6.22 10.23 -23.01
C GLU A 240 -6.93 9.47 -21.88
N ALA A 241 -6.19 8.99 -20.89
CA ALA A 241 -6.72 8.22 -19.75
C ALA A 241 -7.32 9.09 -18.62
N ILE A 242 -7.16 10.42 -18.66
CA ILE A 242 -7.74 11.31 -17.64
C ILE A 242 -9.27 11.19 -17.71
N LEU A 243 -9.88 10.84 -16.57
CA LEU A 243 -11.33 10.69 -16.51
C LEU A 243 -12.00 12.06 -16.52
N ASN A 244 -12.85 12.28 -17.52
CA ASN A 244 -13.65 13.49 -17.70
C ASN A 244 -15.12 13.13 -17.52
N TYR A 245 -15.57 13.04 -16.26
CA TYR A 245 -17.00 13.01 -15.92
C TYR A 245 -17.49 14.42 -15.59
#